data_AF-A0A8J3NAK9-F1
#
_entry.id   AF-A0A8J3NAK9-F1
#
_cell.length_a   1.000
_cell.length_b   1.000
_cell.length_c   1.000
_cell.angle_alpha   90.00
_cell.angle_beta   90.00
_cell.angle_gamma   90.00
#
_symmetry.space_group_name_H-M   'P 1'
#
loop_
_entity.id
_entity.type
_entity.pdbx_description
1 polymer ?
#
loop_
_entity_poly.entity_id
_entity_poly.type
_entity_poly.pdbx_seq_one_letter_code
_entity_poly.pdbx_strand_id
1 'polypeptide(L)'
;MVAADESVGRLISRRRQELGLSQAALARRLAADSGRSLSRKRVSDWEHERVIVGPSWLPFLAAVLDVSVSTLAAAAAVARYRDRFGD
;
A
#
# COMPACT_ATOMS: atom_id res chain seq x y z
N MET A 1 17.07 -0.01 -7.29
CA MET A 1 16.34 -1.14 -7.91
C MET A 1 15.22 -1.55 -6.96
N VAL A 2 13.95 -1.35 -7.35
CA VAL A 2 12.85 -2.05 -6.67
C VAL A 2 13.04 -3.54 -6.92
N ALA A 3 13.16 -4.34 -5.86
CA ALA A 3 13.30 -5.79 -5.99
C ALA A 3 12.10 -6.30 -6.80
N ALA A 4 12.36 -6.95 -7.94
CA ALA A 4 11.35 -7.36 -8.91
C ALA A 4 10.32 -8.38 -8.39
N ASP A 5 10.48 -8.83 -7.13
CA ASP A 5 9.61 -9.80 -6.46
C ASP A 5 9.05 -9.29 -5.12
N GLU A 6 9.15 -7.99 -4.85
CA GLU A 6 8.56 -7.43 -3.63
C GLU A 6 7.02 -7.41 -3.70
N SER A 7 6.35 -8.03 -2.72
CA SER A 7 4.89 -7.99 -2.61
C SER A 7 4.38 -6.59 -2.31
N VAL A 8 3.11 -6.28 -2.63
CA VAL A 8 2.57 -4.93 -2.41
C VAL A 8 2.56 -4.58 -0.93
N GLY A 9 2.30 -5.57 -0.06
CA GLY A 9 2.33 -5.38 1.39
C GLY A 9 3.72 -5.02 1.91
N ARG A 10 4.75 -5.72 1.43
CA ARG A 10 6.15 -5.43 1.80
C ARG A 10 6.60 -4.07 1.27
N LEU A 11 6.24 -3.70 0.04
CA LEU A 11 6.53 -2.38 -0.52
C LEU A 11 5.94 -1.25 0.32
N ILE A 12 4.66 -1.36 0.72
CA ILE A 12 3.99 -0.39 1.58
C ILE A 12 4.71 -0.29 2.93
N SER A 13 4.97 -1.44 3.56
CA SER A 13 5.61 -1.49 4.88
C SER A 13 7.03 -0.89 4.87
N ARG A 14 7.84 -1.23 3.86
CA ARG A 14 9.20 -0.73 3.71
C ARG A 14 9.20 0.79 3.53
N ARG A 15 8.46 1.31 2.54
CA ARG A 15 8.41 2.76 2.26
C ARG A 15 7.89 3.54 3.46
N ARG A 16 6.87 3.02 4.15
CA ARG A 16 6.36 3.63 5.38
C ARG A 16 7.46 3.76 6.45
N GLN A 17 8.25 2.71 6.65
CA GLN A 17 9.35 2.71 7.62
C GLN A 17 10.50 3.64 7.22
N GLU A 18 10.87 3.65 5.94
CA GLU A 18 11.90 4.57 5.39
C GLU A 18 11.51 6.04 5.57
N LEU A 19 10.20 6.35 5.52
CA LEU A 19 9.66 7.68 5.78
C LEU A 19 9.44 7.99 7.27
N GLY A 20 9.84 7.09 8.18
CA GLY A 20 9.68 7.26 9.63
C GLY A 20 8.23 7.25 10.11
N LEU A 21 7.31 6.67 9.34
CA LEU A 21 5.88 6.69 9.64
C LEU A 21 5.45 5.45 10.43
N SER A 22 4.65 5.66 11.48
CA SER A 22 3.86 4.57 12.04
C SER A 22 2.67 4.24 11.11
N GLN A 23 2.09 3.05 11.25
CA GLN A 23 0.86 2.70 10.51
C GLN A 23 -0.29 3.69 10.78
N ALA A 24 -0.37 4.24 12.00
CA ALA A 24 -1.37 5.24 12.36
C ALA A 24 -1.08 6.59 11.70
N ALA A 25 0.20 6.99 11.60
CA ALA A 25 0.59 8.20 10.90
C ALA A 25 0.28 8.11 9.40
N LEU A 26 0.57 6.97 8.76
CA LEU A 26 0.19 6.71 7.36
C LEU A 26 -1.33 6.80 7.17
N ALA A 27 -2.11 6.15 8.05
CA ALA A 27 -3.57 6.22 8.00
C ALA A 27 -4.10 7.66 8.10
N ARG A 28 -3.54 8.47 9.00
CA ARG A 28 -3.93 9.88 9.17
C ARG A 28 -3.59 10.72 7.94
N ARG A 29 -2.42 10.53 7.33
CA ARG A 29 -2.02 11.24 6.09
C ARG A 29 -2.93 10.88 4.92
N LEU A 30 -3.18 9.58 4.72
CA LEU A 30 -4.11 9.11 3.70
C LEU A 30 -5.52 9.67 3.89
N ALA A 31 -5.97 9.78 5.14
CA ALA A 31 -7.28 10.35 5.43
C ALA A 31 -7.35 11.85 5.14
N ALA A 32 -6.28 12.60 5.45
CA ALA A 32 -6.17 14.02 5.14
C ALA A 32 -6.16 14.27 3.62
N ASP A 33 -5.35 13.52 2.87
CA ASP A 33 -5.17 13.74 1.43
C ASP A 33 -6.38 13.29 0.61
N SER A 34 -7.06 12.21 1.04
CA SER A 34 -8.21 11.67 0.32
C SER A 34 -9.56 12.25 0.75
N GLY A 35 -9.61 12.96 1.89
CA GLY A 35 -10.86 13.38 2.53
C GLY A 35 -11.71 12.22 3.06
N ARG A 36 -11.18 10.98 3.11
CA ARG A 36 -11.90 9.75 3.49
C ARG A 36 -11.30 9.16 4.75
N SER A 37 -12.14 8.65 5.66
CA SER A 37 -11.63 8.00 6.87
C SER A 37 -10.87 6.69 6.53
N LEU A 38 -9.74 6.49 7.20
CA LEU A 38 -8.94 5.27 7.08
C LEU A 38 -8.35 4.90 8.45
N SER A 39 -8.48 3.64 8.84
CA SER A 39 -7.98 3.15 10.13
C SER A 39 -6.55 2.63 10.01
N ARG A 40 -5.81 2.67 11.13
CA ARG A 40 -4.51 1.99 11.26
C ARG A 40 -4.61 0.49 10.90
N LYS A 41 -5.70 -0.17 11.29
CA LYS A 41 -5.93 -1.58 10.96
C LYS A 41 -6.00 -1.81 9.45
N ARG A 42 -6.65 -0.91 8.70
CA ARG A 42 -6.70 -1.01 7.23
C ARG A 42 -5.30 -0.97 6.60
N VAL A 43 -4.43 -0.09 7.10
CA VAL A 43 -3.01 -0.07 6.70
C VAL A 43 -2.33 -1.40 7.03
N SER A 44 -2.53 -1.92 8.24
CA SER A 44 -1.97 -3.22 8.62
C SER A 44 -2.47 -4.36 7.74
N ASP A 45 -3.74 -4.36 7.36
CA ASP A 45 -4.32 -5.37 6.49
C ASP A 45 -3.75 -5.29 5.06
N TRP A 46 -3.40 -4.09 4.58
CA TRP A 46 -2.68 -3.91 3.32
C TRP A 46 -1.23 -4.39 3.39
N GLU A 47 -0.51 -4.07 4.47
CA GLU A 47 0.89 -4.49 4.66
C GLU A 47 1.08 -6.00 4.75
N HIS A 48 0.06 -6.71 5.23
CA HIS A 48 0.05 -8.17 5.32
C HIS A 48 -0.77 -8.82 4.20
N GLU A 49 -1.21 -8.04 3.20
CA GLU A 49 -2.00 -8.51 2.06
C GLU A 49 -3.31 -9.26 2.43
N ARG A 50 -3.79 -9.11 3.67
CA ARG A 50 -5.12 -9.60 4.12
C ARG A 50 -6.26 -8.95 3.35
N VAL A 51 -6.02 -7.73 2.88
CA VAL A 51 -6.83 -7.05 1.89
C VAL A 51 -5.89 -6.43 0.89
N ILE A 52 -6.05 -6.72 -0.40
CA ILE A 52 -5.27 -6.03 -1.41
C ILE A 52 -5.80 -4.61 -1.59
N VAL A 53 -4.91 -3.62 -1.54
CA VAL A 53 -5.25 -2.20 -1.74
C VAL A 53 -6.07 -2.01 -3.01
N GLY A 54 -7.17 -1.26 -2.95
CA GLY A 54 -8.03 -0.99 -4.11
C GLY A 54 -7.50 0.13 -5.01
N PRO A 55 -7.92 0.20 -6.29
CA PRO A 55 -7.42 1.18 -7.25
C PRO A 55 -7.65 2.63 -6.81
N SER A 56 -8.75 2.93 -6.12
CA SER A 56 -9.07 4.27 -5.63
C SER A 56 -8.13 4.78 -4.52
N TRP A 57 -7.35 3.90 -3.90
CA TRP A 57 -6.36 4.28 -2.87
C TRP A 57 -4.94 4.38 -3.42
N LEU A 58 -4.68 3.85 -4.62
CA LEU A 58 -3.33 3.85 -5.21
C LEU A 58 -2.74 5.25 -5.41
N PRO A 59 -3.47 6.27 -5.88
CA PRO A 59 -2.90 7.61 -6.06
C PRO A 59 -2.47 8.24 -4.74
N PHE A 60 -3.30 8.12 -3.70
CA PHE A 60 -3.00 8.66 -2.36
C PHE A 60 -1.83 7.92 -1.70
N LEU A 61 -1.78 6.60 -1.80
CA LEU A 61 -0.65 5.81 -1.29
C LEU A 61 0.64 6.14 -2.00
N ALA A 62 0.61 6.25 -3.34
CA ALA A 62 1.78 6.62 -4.13
C ALA A 62 2.34 7.98 -3.70
N ALA A 63 1.47 8.99 -3.52
CA ALA A 63 1.85 10.31 -3.06
C ALA A 63 2.45 10.27 -1.65
N VAL A 64 1.79 9.63 -0.68
CA VAL A 64 2.25 9.61 0.73
C VAL A 64 3.51 8.76 0.92
N LEU A 65 3.67 7.68 0.15
CA LEU A 65 4.82 6.77 0.24
C LEU A 65 5.98 7.16 -0.66
N ASP A 66 5.85 8.27 -1.40
CA ASP A 66 6.85 8.75 -2.34
C ASP A 66 7.31 7.62 -3.28
N VAL A 67 6.34 7.01 -3.97
CA VAL A 67 6.56 5.99 -5.01
C VAL A 67 5.66 6.26 -6.21
N SER A 68 6.06 5.79 -7.39
CA SER A 68 5.22 5.91 -8.58
C SER A 68 3.95 5.07 -8.47
N VAL A 69 2.81 5.64 -8.91
CA VAL A 69 1.52 4.94 -8.97
C VAL A 69 1.63 3.64 -9.76
N SER A 70 2.36 3.65 -10.88
CA SER A 70 2.55 2.46 -11.74
C SER A 70 3.23 1.31 -11.02
N THR A 71 4.25 1.59 -10.20
CA THR A 71 4.95 0.58 -9.39
C THR A 71 4.02 -0.05 -8.38
N LEU A 72 3.25 0.77 -7.65
CA LEU A 72 2.29 0.29 -6.66
C LEU A 72 1.13 -0.48 -7.31
N ALA A 73 0.65 -0.01 -8.47
CA ALA A 73 -0.40 -0.66 -9.24
C ALA A 73 0.03 -2.03 -9.77
N ALA A 74 1.25 -2.14 -10.29
CA ALA A 74 1.81 -3.41 -10.78
C ALA A 74 1.92 -4.43 -9.62
N ALA A 75 2.50 -4.03 -8.49
CA ALA A 75 2.58 -4.89 -7.30
C ALA A 75 1.18 -5.33 -6.81
N ALA A 76 0.22 -4.41 -6.76
CA ALA A 76 -1.16 -4.74 -6.38
C ALA A 76 -1.86 -5.65 -7.40
N ALA A 77 -1.53 -5.57 -8.68
CA ALA A 77 -2.09 -6.45 -9.71
C ALA A 77 -1.56 -7.88 -9.55
N VAL A 78 -0.26 -8.04 -9.32
CA VAL A 78 0.36 -9.34 -9.02
C VAL A 78 -0.25 -9.96 -7.76
N ALA A 79 -0.41 -9.19 -6.69
CA ALA A 79 -0.99 -9.68 -5.45
C ALA A 79 -2.46 -10.12 -5.63
N ARG A 80 -3.28 -9.37 -6.39
CA ARG A 80 -4.66 -9.79 -6.72
C ARG A 80 -4.71 -11.04 -7.60
N TYR A 81 -3.76 -11.18 -8.52
CA TYR A 81 -3.67 -12.38 -9.34
C TYR A 81 -3.37 -13.60 -8.46
N ARG A 82 -2.38 -13.50 -7.57
CA ARG A 82 -2.05 -14.54 -6.58
C ARG A 82 -3.21 -14.85 -5.62
N ASP A 83 -3.96 -13.85 -5.17
CA ASP A 83 -5.13 -14.03 -4.29
C ASP A 83 -6.30 -14.73 -5.00
N ARG A 84 -6.57 -14.37 -6.27
CA ARG A 84 -7.68 -14.92 -7.05
C ARG A 84 -7.39 -16.32 -7.60
N PHE A 85 -6.15 -16.56 -7.98
CA PHE A 85 -5.73 -17.77 -8.72
C PHE A 85 -4.66 -18.56 -7.95
N GLY A 86 -4.57 -18.35 -6.64
CA GLY A 86 -3.53 -18.93 -5.79
C GLY A 86 -3.50 -20.46 -5.84
N ASP A 87 -2.27 -20.95 -5.94
CA ASP A 87 -1.77 -22.34 -5.93
C ASP A 87 -2.32 -23.20 -4.77
#